data_AF-A0A7Z0SXU2-F1
#
_entry.id   AF-A0A7Z0SXU2-F1
#
_cell.length_a   1.000
_cell.length_b   1.000
_cell.length_c   1.000
_cell.angle_alpha   90.00
_cell.angle_beta   90.00
_cell.angle_gamma   90.00
#
_symmetry.space_group_name_H-M   'P 1'
#
loop_
_entity.id
_entity.type
_entity.pdbx_description
1 polymer ?
#
loop_
_entity_poly.entity_id
_entity_poly.type
_entity_poly.pdbx_seq_one_letter_code
_entity_poly.pdbx_strand_id
1 'polypeptide(L)'
;MEIRYNFAALAASADSCGSSLKNMNGELEGLKSSIAPLLATWDGDAREAYFRRQRDWEAAANDLRDLLSRIERALRESAARMQAREAANQAKFGG
;
A
#
# COMPACT_ATOMS: atom_id res chain seq x y z
N MET A 1 17.83 -14.25 16.15
CA MET A 1 16.90 -14.81 15.14
C MET A 1 15.61 -13.99 15.03
N GLU A 2 15.17 -13.36 16.12
CA GLU A 2 14.00 -12.47 16.22
C GLU A 2 13.88 -11.38 15.15
N ILE A 3 14.99 -10.69 14.82
CA ILE A 3 14.99 -9.62 13.80
C ILE A 3 14.54 -10.16 12.43
N ARG A 4 15.05 -11.33 11.99
CA ARG A 4 14.68 -11.93 10.69
C ARG A 4 13.20 -12.33 10.63
N TYR A 5 12.64 -12.83 11.73
CA TYR A 5 11.22 -13.17 11.83
C TYR A 5 10.34 -11.93 11.70
N ASN A 6 10.69 -10.84 12.41
CA ASN A 6 9.97 -9.58 12.31
C ASN A 6 9.99 -8.99 10.88
N PHE A 7 11.12 -9.12 10.17
CA PHE A 7 11.20 -8.72 8.75
C PHE A 7 10.24 -9.49 7.85
N ALA A 8 10.16 -10.81 8.01
CA ALA A 8 9.25 -11.64 7.21
C ALA A 8 7.78 -11.29 7.49
N ALA A 9 7.43 -11.07 8.77
CA ALA A 9 6.08 -10.66 9.16
C ALA A 9 5.70 -9.28 8.61
N LEU A 10 6.64 -8.32 8.64
CA LEU A 10 6.43 -6.98 8.10
C LEU A 10 6.28 -6.98 6.58
N ALA A 11 7.09 -7.78 5.87
CA ALA A 11 6.97 -7.96 4.43
C ALA A 11 5.61 -8.57 4.03
N ALA A 12 5.18 -9.63 4.72
CA ALA A 12 3.87 -10.25 4.48
C ALA A 12 2.70 -9.27 4.75
N SER A 13 2.84 -8.42 5.77
CA SER A 13 1.85 -7.38 6.07
C SER A 13 1.78 -6.32 4.96
N ALA A 14 2.92 -5.90 4.41
CA ALA A 14 2.98 -4.98 3.28
C ALA A 14 2.32 -5.59 2.02
N ASP A 15 2.58 -6.85 1.71
CA ASP A 15 1.93 -7.56 0.59
C ASP A 15 0.41 -7.67 0.76
N SER A 16 -0.04 -7.95 1.98
CA SER A 16 -1.47 -7.99 2.33
C SER A 16 -2.15 -6.64 2.14
N CYS A 17 -1.52 -5.55 2.60
CA CYS A 17 -2.02 -4.19 2.39
C CYS A 17 -2.02 -3.81 0.90
N GLY A 18 -0.98 -4.16 0.13
CA GLY A 18 -0.93 -3.94 -1.31
C GLY A 18 -2.05 -4.66 -2.06
N SER A 19 -2.34 -5.90 -1.68
CA SER A 19 -3.47 -6.68 -2.22
C SER A 19 -4.82 -6.05 -1.87
N SER A 20 -4.97 -5.61 -0.62
CA SER A 20 -6.19 -4.92 -0.15
C SER A 20 -6.42 -3.61 -0.91
N LEU A 21 -5.37 -2.82 -1.14
CA LEU A 21 -5.41 -1.60 -1.93
C LEU A 21 -5.82 -1.89 -3.39
N LYS A 22 -5.30 -2.96 -3.99
CA LYS A 22 -5.68 -3.36 -5.35
C LYS A 22 -7.18 -3.72 -5.43
N ASN A 23 -7.68 -4.47 -4.47
CA ASN A 23 -9.10 -4.84 -4.40
C ASN A 23 -9.99 -3.60 -4.22
N MET A 24 -9.64 -2.70 -3.28
CA MET A 24 -10.36 -1.45 -3.06
C MET A 24 -10.43 -0.58 -4.32
N ASN A 25 -9.34 -0.48 -5.09
CA ASN A 25 -9.36 0.25 -6.36
C ASN A 25 -10.28 -0.42 -7.40
N GLY A 26 -10.30 -1.75 -7.46
CA GLY A 26 -11.21 -2.49 -8.34
C GLY A 26 -12.68 -2.27 -7.98
N GLU A 27 -13.02 -2.30 -6.69
CA GLU A 27 -14.37 -2.00 -6.19
C GLU A 27 -14.80 -0.57 -6.53
N LEU A 28 -13.91 0.41 -6.38
CA LEU A 28 -14.19 1.80 -6.72
C LEU A 28 -14.45 1.97 -8.22
N GLU A 29 -13.63 1.36 -9.08
CA GLU A 29 -13.84 1.44 -10.53
C GLU A 29 -15.14 0.73 -10.96
N GLY A 30 -15.48 -0.40 -10.33
CA GLY A 30 -16.77 -1.06 -10.52
C GLY A 30 -17.94 -0.15 -10.11
N LEU A 31 -17.82 0.51 -8.95
CA LEU A 31 -18.82 1.45 -8.45
C LEU A 31 -18.99 2.64 -9.42
N LYS A 32 -17.89 3.27 -9.85
CA LYS A 32 -17.90 4.36 -10.84
C LYS A 32 -18.59 3.95 -12.13
N SER A 33 -18.26 2.77 -12.66
CA SER A 33 -18.87 2.27 -13.89
C SER A 33 -20.38 2.02 -13.74
N SER A 34 -20.82 1.54 -12.58
CA SER A 34 -22.25 1.30 -12.30
C SER A 34 -23.05 2.58 -12.11
N ILE A 35 -22.42 3.62 -11.53
CA ILE A 35 -23.05 4.91 -11.23
C ILE A 35 -23.03 5.84 -12.44
N ALA A 36 -22.05 5.72 -13.35
CA ALA A 36 -21.92 6.55 -14.55
C ALA A 36 -23.23 6.80 -15.33
N PRO A 37 -24.08 5.80 -15.63
CA PRO A 37 -25.36 6.05 -16.31
C PRO A 37 -26.42 6.74 -15.44
N LEU A 38 -26.35 6.57 -14.12
CA LEU A 38 -27.29 7.16 -13.14
C LEU A 38 -26.93 8.60 -12.77
N LEU A 39 -25.65 8.97 -12.96
CA LEU A 39 -25.17 10.33 -12.72
C LEU A 39 -25.89 11.41 -13.54
N ALA A 40 -26.47 11.03 -14.68
CA ALA A 40 -27.28 11.90 -15.52
C ALA A 40 -28.72 12.10 -14.98
N THR A 41 -29.19 11.22 -14.11
CA THR A 41 -30.55 11.27 -13.52
C THR A 41 -30.55 11.82 -12.10
N TRP A 42 -29.38 12.01 -11.49
CA TRP A 42 -29.24 12.57 -10.15
C TRP A 42 -29.33 14.10 -10.16
N ASP A 43 -30.04 14.64 -9.17
CA ASP A 43 -30.05 16.08 -8.91
C ASP A 43 -28.66 16.59 -8.49
N GLY A 44 -28.46 17.92 -8.61
CA GLY A 44 -27.16 18.57 -8.39
C GLY A 44 -26.50 18.23 -7.05
N ASP A 45 -27.27 18.19 -5.97
CA ASP A 45 -26.76 17.92 -4.61
C ASP A 45 -26.27 16.47 -4.46
N ALA A 46 -27.00 15.50 -5.01
CA ALA A 46 -26.63 14.09 -4.97
C ALA A 46 -25.36 13.82 -5.79
N ARG A 47 -25.27 14.46 -6.96
CA ARG A 47 -24.07 14.44 -7.80
C ARG A 47 -22.87 15.04 -7.08
N GLU A 48 -23.03 16.16 -6.39
CA GLU A 48 -21.94 16.79 -5.63
C GLU A 48 -21.47 15.92 -4.45
N ALA A 49 -22.41 15.34 -3.70
CA ALA A 49 -22.11 14.43 -2.59
C ALA A 49 -21.32 13.20 -3.07
N TYR A 50 -21.68 12.65 -4.22
CA TYR A 50 -20.95 11.55 -4.84
C TYR A 50 -19.51 11.93 -5.18
N PHE A 51 -19.30 13.05 -5.89
CA PHE A 51 -17.93 13.47 -6.24
C PHE A 51 -17.07 13.79 -5.03
N ARG A 52 -17.67 14.30 -3.96
CA ARG A 52 -16.99 14.51 -2.68
C ARG A 52 -16.52 13.18 -2.10
N ARG A 53 -17.41 12.20 -2.02
CA ARG A 53 -17.09 10.85 -1.53
C ARG A 53 -16.06 10.14 -2.40
N GLN A 54 -16.16 10.29 -3.72
CA GLN A 54 -15.18 9.76 -4.68
C GLN A 54 -13.79 10.32 -4.39
N ARG A 55 -13.67 11.64 -4.24
CA ARG A 55 -12.39 12.31 -3.97
C ARG A 55 -11.80 11.90 -2.62
N ASP A 56 -12.62 11.81 -1.58
CA ASP A 56 -12.17 11.38 -0.25
C ASP A 56 -11.61 9.95 -0.29
N TRP A 57 -12.25 9.07 -1.06
CA TRP A 57 -11.77 7.72 -1.27
C TRP A 57 -10.44 7.69 -2.04
N GLU A 58 -10.35 8.42 -3.16
CA GLU A 58 -9.13 8.50 -3.97
C GLU A 58 -7.94 9.05 -3.15
N ALA A 59 -8.19 10.03 -2.29
CA ALA A 59 -7.20 10.55 -1.36
C ALA A 59 -6.71 9.48 -0.38
N ALA A 60 -7.62 8.77 0.29
CA ALA A 60 -7.26 7.70 1.23
C ALA A 60 -6.48 6.55 0.56
N ALA A 61 -6.85 6.19 -0.67
CA ALA A 61 -6.14 5.16 -1.45
C ALA A 61 -4.71 5.60 -1.81
N ASN A 62 -4.52 6.87 -2.15
CA ASN A 62 -3.19 7.43 -2.43
C ASN A 62 -2.32 7.48 -1.17
N ASP A 63 -2.88 7.91 -0.03
CA ASP A 63 -2.16 7.93 1.25
C ASP A 63 -1.68 6.53 1.65
N LEU A 64 -2.54 5.52 1.47
CA LEU A 64 -2.18 4.12 1.74
C LEU A 64 -1.07 3.63 0.80
N ARG A 65 -1.14 3.98 -0.49
CA ARG A 65 -0.09 3.65 -1.47
C ARG A 65 1.26 4.25 -1.08
N ASP A 66 1.25 5.52 -0.67
CA ASP A 66 2.45 6.24 -0.25
C ASP A 66 3.05 5.63 1.01
N LEU A 67 2.21 5.28 1.99
CA LEU A 67 2.63 4.59 3.20
C LEU A 67 3.29 3.24 2.86
N LEU A 68 2.68 2.44 1.99
CA LEU A 68 3.23 1.15 1.57
C LEU A 68 4.57 1.30 0.87
N SER A 69 4.70 2.28 -0.03
CA SER A 69 5.98 2.56 -0.69
C SER A 69 7.09 2.92 0.32
N ARG A 70 6.74 3.69 1.37
CA ARG A 70 7.69 4.01 2.45
C ARG A 70 8.12 2.76 3.24
N ILE A 71 7.16 1.88 3.56
CA ILE A 71 7.43 0.62 4.26
C ILE A 71 8.36 -0.28 3.42
N GLU A 72 8.06 -0.45 2.13
CA GLU A 72 8.89 -1.24 1.21
C GLU A 72 10.33 -0.72 1.13
N ARG A 73 10.52 0.60 1.06
CA ARG A 73 11.85 1.22 1.04
C ARG A 73 12.61 0.95 2.34
N ALA A 74 11.96 1.14 3.49
CA ALA A 74 12.56 0.89 4.80
C ALA A 74 12.97 -0.58 4.98
N LEU A 75 12.14 -1.51 4.48
CA LEU A 75 12.43 -2.95 4.46
C LEU A 75 13.68 -3.26 3.62
N ARG A 76 13.76 -2.75 2.39
CA ARG A 76 14.91 -2.97 1.49
C ARG A 76 16.20 -2.40 2.07
N GLU A 77 16.15 -1.19 2.61
CA GLU A 77 17.31 -0.55 3.23
C GLU A 77 17.82 -1.37 4.43
N SER A 78 16.90 -1.85 5.27
CA SER A 78 17.25 -2.66 6.42
C SER A 78 17.83 -4.03 6.04
N ALA A 79 17.29 -4.66 4.99
CA ALA A 79 17.83 -5.91 4.46
C ALA A 79 19.27 -5.73 3.95
N ALA A 80 19.53 -4.66 3.20
CA ALA A 80 20.88 -4.33 2.72
C ALA A 80 21.87 -4.10 3.88
N ARG A 81 21.45 -3.36 4.92
CA ARG A 81 22.26 -3.16 6.14
C ARG A 81 22.56 -4.48 6.84
N MET A 82 21.60 -5.40 6.93
CA MET A 82 21.80 -6.69 7.58
C MET A 82 22.79 -7.56 6.79
N GLN A 83 22.67 -7.60 5.46
CA GLN A 83 23.60 -8.32 4.58
C GLN A 83 25.03 -7.77 4.70
N ALA A 84 25.20 -6.45 4.71
CA ALA A 84 26.51 -5.82 4.90
C ALA A 84 27.13 -6.18 6.27
N ARG A 85 26.32 -6.22 7.34
CA ARG A 85 26.79 -6.59 8.69
C ARG A 85 27.19 -8.06 8.77
N GLU A 86 26.43 -8.94 8.14
CA GLU A 86 26.76 -10.37 8.05
C GLU A 86 28.07 -10.58 7.29
N ALA A 87 28.22 -9.95 6.12
CA ALA A 87 29.44 -10.03 5.33
C ALA A 87 30.68 -9.51 6.09
N ALA A 88 30.54 -8.39 6.80
CA ALA A 88 31.61 -7.82 7.62
C ALA A 88 31.98 -8.72 8.81
N ASN A 89 31.01 -9.40 9.43
CA ASN A 89 31.28 -10.36 10.49
C ASN A 89 31.98 -11.60 9.93
N GLN A 90 31.49 -12.17 8.83
CA GLN A 90 32.13 -13.33 8.18
C GLN A 90 33.58 -13.04 7.78
N ALA A 91 33.86 -11.84 7.25
CA ALA A 91 35.23 -11.42 6.93
C ALA A 91 36.16 -11.32 8.16
N LYS A 92 35.61 -11.07 9.35
CA LYS A 92 36.37 -10.99 10.61
C LYS A 92 36.62 -12.35 11.27
N PHE A 93 35.76 -13.34 11.02
CA PHE A 93 35.84 -14.66 11.64
C PHE A 93 36.31 -15.76 10.67
N GLY A 94 36.37 -15.47 9.37
CA GLY A 94 36.84 -16.39 8.32
C GLY A 94 38.26 -16.11 7.82
N GLY A 95 39.04 -15.29 8.53
CA GLY A 95 40.46 -15.00 8.28
C GLY A 95 41.32 -15.39 9.48
#